data_AF-A0A9Q5I4N0-F1
#
_entry.id   AF-A0A9Q5I4N0-F1
#
_cell.length_a   1.000
_cell.length_b   1.000
_cell.length_c   1.000
_cell.angle_alpha   90.00
_cell.angle_beta   90.00
_cell.angle_gamma   90.00
#
_symmetry.space_group_name_H-M   'P 1'
#
loop_
_entity.id
_entity.type
_entity.pdbx_description
1 polymer ?
#
loop_
_entity_poly.entity_id
_entity_poly.type
_entity_poly.pdbx_seq_one_letter_code
_entity_poly.pdbx_strand_id
1 'polypeptide(L)'
;MSPPWEEYNNIVRDVSGSHGQIIVLWDFDCWDALALSAEEVKQAYTHIISQHLKSVLMLNHETHDRIAFDIIPFVIEQFKINGYRLVTVSECLGGLPDYQRVKSRGETDVKIEIARSVSPDPH
;
A
#
# COMPACT_ATOMS: atom_id res chain seq x y z
N MET A 1 -0.36 -2.23 10.44
CA MET A 1 -1.28 -3.20 9.83
C MET A 1 -2.60 -2.49 9.57
N SER A 2 -3.34 -2.91 8.56
CA SER A 2 -4.69 -2.44 8.30
C SER A 2 -5.64 -3.64 8.40
N PRO A 3 -6.68 -3.61 9.25
CA PRO A 3 -7.63 -4.71 9.34
C PRO A 3 -8.49 -4.77 8.07
N PRO A 4 -8.79 -5.98 7.54
CA PRO A 4 -9.75 -6.12 6.44
C PRO A 4 -11.08 -5.45 6.80
N TRP A 5 -11.66 -4.72 5.84
CA TRP A 5 -12.94 -4.02 5.99
C TRP A 5 -12.99 -3.00 7.14
N GLU A 6 -11.84 -2.52 7.62
CA GLU A 6 -11.73 -1.62 8.78
C GLU A 6 -12.21 -2.26 10.10
N GLU A 7 -12.51 -3.56 10.09
CA GLU A 7 -13.15 -4.23 11.22
C GLU A 7 -12.12 -4.71 12.25
N TYR A 8 -12.18 -4.11 13.44
CA TYR A 8 -11.42 -4.56 14.59
C TYR A 8 -12.22 -4.35 15.87
N ASN A 9 -11.87 -5.12 16.90
CA ASN A 9 -12.41 -4.97 18.25
C ASN A 9 -11.26 -4.84 19.25
N ASN A 10 -11.59 -4.77 20.53
CA ASN A 10 -10.57 -4.64 21.58
C ASN A 10 -9.57 -5.81 21.57
N ILE A 11 -10.01 -7.04 21.27
CA ILE A 11 -9.11 -8.20 21.21
C ILE A 11 -8.11 -8.03 20.06
N VAL A 12 -8.58 -7.65 18.86
CA VAL A 12 -7.69 -7.40 17.72
C VAL A 12 -6.70 -6.29 18.03
N ARG A 13 -7.17 -5.17 18.61
CA ARG A 13 -6.30 -4.05 18.99
C ARG A 13 -5.24 -4.47 20.02
N ASP A 14 -5.64 -5.18 21.05
CA ASP A 14 -4.76 -5.58 22.15
C ASP A 14 -3.72 -6.59 21.67
N VAL A 15 -4.12 -7.56 20.83
CA VAL A 15 -3.20 -8.53 20.23
C VAL A 15 -2.25 -7.83 19.25
N SER A 16 -2.73 -6.95 18.37
CA SER A 16 -1.85 -6.17 17.49
C SER A 16 -0.83 -5.36 18.29
N GLY A 17 -1.27 -4.71 19.37
CA GLY A 17 -0.39 -4.00 20.29
C GLY A 17 0.64 -4.91 20.95
N SER A 18 0.24 -6.09 21.45
CA SER A 18 1.17 -7.06 22.07
C SER A 18 2.20 -7.61 21.07
N HIS A 19 1.86 -7.61 19.78
CA HIS A 19 2.76 -7.94 18.69
C HIS A 19 3.57 -6.74 18.18
N GLY A 20 3.45 -5.54 18.76
CA GLY A 20 4.17 -4.34 18.33
C GLY A 20 3.67 -3.74 17.02
N GLN A 21 2.46 -4.09 16.60
CA GLN A 21 1.82 -3.56 15.41
C GLN A 21 0.93 -2.36 15.74
N ILE A 22 0.90 -1.40 14.84
CA ILE A 22 -0.02 -0.26 14.89
C ILE A 22 -1.15 -0.53 13.89
N ILE A 23 -2.40 -0.35 14.34
CA ILE A 23 -3.57 -0.34 13.46
C ILE A 23 -3.60 1.01 12.74
N VAL A 24 -3.55 0.98 11.42
CA VAL A 24 -3.61 2.15 10.54
C VAL A 24 -4.89 2.05 9.73
N LEU A 25 -5.74 3.07 9.83
CA LEU A 25 -6.91 3.26 8.99
C LEU A 25 -6.67 4.44 8.04
N TRP A 26 -7.71 4.85 7.32
CA TRP A 26 -7.68 5.94 6.36
C TRP A 26 -8.70 7.02 6.72
N ASP A 27 -8.43 8.23 6.25
CA ASP A 27 -9.34 9.37 6.37
C ASP A 27 -10.27 9.48 5.14
N PHE A 28 -9.86 8.87 4.02
CA PHE A 28 -10.53 8.97 2.73
C PHE A 28 -10.50 7.63 1.98
N ASP A 29 -11.67 7.18 1.53
CA ASP A 29 -11.84 6.06 0.61
C ASP A 29 -12.35 6.58 -0.74
N CYS A 30 -11.62 6.25 -1.81
CA CYS A 30 -12.00 6.63 -3.17
C CYS A 30 -12.95 5.62 -3.84
N TRP A 31 -13.31 4.54 -3.13
CA TRP A 31 -14.27 3.51 -3.54
C TRP A 31 -13.86 2.77 -4.83
N ASP A 32 -12.56 2.66 -5.08
CA ASP A 32 -11.98 2.08 -6.30
C ASP A 32 -12.15 0.56 -6.43
N ALA A 33 -12.46 -0.12 -5.33
CA ALA A 33 -12.89 -1.51 -5.30
C ALA A 33 -14.30 -1.72 -5.88
N LEU A 34 -15.11 -0.66 -5.99
CA LEU A 34 -16.44 -0.72 -6.62
C LEU A 34 -16.34 -0.53 -8.15
N ALA A 35 -17.47 -0.77 -8.83
CA ALA A 35 -17.60 -0.59 -10.27
C ALA A 35 -17.69 0.90 -10.71
N LEU A 36 -17.07 1.83 -9.97
CA LEU A 36 -16.98 3.24 -10.35
C LEU A 36 -16.15 3.42 -11.63
N SER A 37 -16.43 4.46 -12.39
CA SER A 37 -15.60 4.90 -13.52
C SER A 37 -14.33 5.60 -13.04
N ALA A 38 -13.32 5.70 -13.91
CA ALA A 38 -12.09 6.41 -13.58
C ALA A 38 -12.33 7.89 -13.26
N GLU A 39 -13.30 8.51 -13.93
CA GLU A 39 -13.66 9.91 -13.74
C GLU A 39 -14.31 10.15 -12.37
N GLU A 40 -15.22 9.28 -11.93
CA GLU A 40 -15.83 9.39 -10.59
C GLU A 40 -14.77 9.31 -9.48
N VAL A 41 -13.79 8.41 -9.61
CA VAL A 41 -12.69 8.30 -8.65
C VAL A 41 -11.80 9.55 -8.67
N LYS A 42 -11.46 10.08 -9.87
CA LYS A 42 -10.70 11.34 -10.00
C LYS A 42 -11.44 12.54 -9.40
N GLN A 43 -12.77 12.57 -9.49
CA GLN A 43 -13.59 13.61 -8.88
C GLN A 43 -13.61 13.50 -7.35
N ALA A 44 -13.66 12.29 -6.78
CA ALA A 44 -13.53 12.08 -5.34
C ALA A 44 -12.18 12.63 -4.81
N TYR A 45 -11.09 12.40 -5.56
CA TYR A 45 -9.79 12.96 -5.26
C TYR A 45 -9.74 14.48 -5.38
N THR A 46 -10.33 15.04 -6.44
CA THR A 46 -10.41 16.50 -6.60
C THR A 46 -11.18 17.14 -5.43
N HIS A 47 -12.24 16.48 -4.96
CA HIS A 47 -13.01 16.93 -3.80
C HIS A 47 -12.16 16.95 -2.53
N ILE A 48 -11.46 15.86 -2.18
CA ILE A 48 -10.65 15.84 -0.94
C ILE A 48 -9.51 16.87 -0.98
N ILE A 49 -8.88 17.09 -2.14
CA ILE A 49 -7.83 18.10 -2.30
C ILE A 49 -8.38 19.51 -2.05
N SER A 50 -9.60 19.81 -2.55
CA SER A 50 -10.26 21.12 -2.35
C SER A 50 -10.56 21.45 -0.89
N GLN A 51 -10.55 20.46 0.00
CA GLN A 51 -10.76 20.68 1.43
C GLN A 51 -9.51 21.26 2.13
N HIS A 52 -8.36 21.33 1.43
CA HIS A 52 -7.11 21.89 1.94
C HIS A 52 -6.69 21.33 3.33
N LEU A 53 -6.86 20.03 3.51
CA LEU A 53 -6.44 19.32 4.72
C LEU A 53 -4.92 19.40 4.90
N LYS A 54 -4.44 19.38 6.14
CA LYS A 54 -2.99 19.37 6.41
C LYS A 54 -2.32 18.04 6.05
N SER A 55 -3.08 16.96 6.15
CA SER A 55 -2.67 15.58 5.88
C SER A 55 -3.91 14.74 5.62
N VAL A 56 -3.76 13.66 4.86
CA VAL A 56 -4.81 12.68 4.58
C VAL A 56 -4.16 11.32 4.34
N LEU A 57 -4.67 10.27 5.01
CA LEU A 57 -4.37 8.89 4.67
C LEU A 57 -5.47 8.36 3.74
N MET A 58 -5.08 7.83 2.58
CA MET A 58 -6.00 7.50 1.49
C MET A 58 -5.99 5.99 1.22
N LEU A 59 -7.16 5.37 1.15
CA LEU A 59 -7.32 3.98 0.73
C LEU A 59 -7.41 3.87 -0.79
N ASN A 60 -6.64 2.93 -1.34
CA ASN A 60 -6.76 2.45 -2.70
C ASN A 60 -6.53 0.93 -2.74
N HIS A 61 -7.05 0.29 -3.78
CA HIS A 61 -6.86 -1.11 -4.09
C HIS A 61 -6.17 -1.25 -5.44
N GLU A 62 -4.94 -1.77 -5.44
CA GLU A 62 -4.14 -2.03 -6.65
C GLU A 62 -4.59 -3.27 -7.45
N THR A 63 -5.79 -3.80 -7.19
CA THR A 63 -6.35 -4.99 -7.85
C THR A 63 -6.87 -4.72 -9.26
N HIS A 64 -6.91 -3.45 -9.68
CA HIS A 64 -7.41 -3.04 -10.99
C HIS A 64 -6.36 -2.16 -11.71
N ASP A 65 -5.91 -2.57 -12.90
CA ASP A 65 -4.87 -1.88 -13.68
C ASP A 65 -5.13 -0.38 -13.87
N ARG A 66 -6.40 0.01 -14.07
CA ARG A 66 -6.80 1.41 -14.22
C ARG A 66 -6.42 2.28 -13.01
N ILE A 67 -6.41 1.71 -11.81
CA ILE A 67 -6.03 2.44 -10.59
C ILE A 67 -4.54 2.77 -10.67
N ALA A 68 -3.72 1.76 -10.91
CA ALA A 68 -2.27 1.90 -10.97
C ALA A 68 -1.79 2.79 -12.13
N PHE A 69 -2.40 2.67 -13.31
CA PHE A 69 -1.85 3.27 -14.54
C PHE A 69 -2.57 4.52 -15.05
N ASP A 70 -3.77 4.85 -14.56
CA ASP A 70 -4.50 6.07 -14.94
C ASP A 70 -4.76 6.98 -13.72
N ILE A 71 -5.41 6.44 -12.69
CA ILE A 71 -5.85 7.26 -11.54
C ILE A 71 -4.68 7.70 -10.67
N ILE A 72 -3.81 6.78 -10.23
CA ILE A 72 -2.70 7.13 -9.33
C ILE A 72 -1.75 8.18 -9.94
N PRO A 73 -1.35 8.12 -11.23
CA PRO A 73 -0.58 9.20 -11.86
C PRO A 73 -1.25 10.57 -11.75
N PHE A 74 -2.55 10.66 -12.05
CA PHE A 74 -3.33 11.90 -11.91
C PHE A 74 -3.34 12.39 -10.45
N VAL A 75 -3.61 11.49 -9.50
CA VAL A 75 -3.68 11.82 -8.06
C VAL A 75 -2.33 12.36 -7.57
N ILE A 76 -1.23 11.70 -7.93
CA ILE A 76 0.12 12.14 -7.56
C ILE A 76 0.39 13.56 -8.06
N GLU A 77 0.03 13.87 -9.31
CA GLU A 77 0.19 15.19 -9.89
C GLU A 77 -0.65 16.24 -9.15
N GLN A 78 -1.94 15.98 -8.94
CA GLN A 78 -2.86 16.92 -8.31
C GLN A 78 -2.45 17.24 -6.85
N PHE A 79 -2.06 16.23 -6.07
CA PHE A 79 -1.58 16.46 -4.70
C PHE A 79 -0.29 17.29 -4.68
N LYS A 80 0.67 17.00 -5.57
CA LYS A 80 1.92 17.77 -5.64
C LYS A 80 1.70 19.23 -6.03
N ILE A 81 0.85 19.50 -7.01
CA ILE A 81 0.52 20.88 -7.44
C ILE A 81 -0.18 21.66 -6.31
N ASN A 82 -0.95 20.97 -5.46
CA ASN A 82 -1.60 21.56 -4.29
C ASN A 82 -0.69 21.59 -3.04
N GLY A 83 0.62 21.37 -3.19
CA GLY A 83 1.61 21.57 -2.13
C GLY A 83 1.78 20.39 -1.16
N TYR A 84 1.15 19.25 -1.43
CA TYR A 84 1.33 18.06 -0.59
C TYR A 84 2.65 17.34 -0.90
N ARG A 85 3.18 16.68 0.14
CA ARG A 85 4.22 15.68 0.02
C ARG A 85 3.60 14.30 0.15
N LEU A 86 3.90 13.42 -0.80
CA LEU A 86 3.57 12.00 -0.68
C LEU A 86 4.67 11.33 0.14
N VAL A 87 4.27 10.71 1.24
CA VAL A 87 5.17 10.13 2.23
C VAL A 87 4.68 8.74 2.60
N THR A 88 5.54 7.94 3.22
CA THR A 88 5.14 6.68 3.83
C THR A 88 4.23 6.93 5.04
N VAL A 89 3.44 5.92 5.44
CA VAL A 89 2.67 5.96 6.70
C VAL A 89 3.58 6.21 7.90
N SER A 90 4.77 5.62 7.90
CA SER A 90 5.78 5.81 8.93
C SER A 90 6.17 7.29 9.10
N GLU A 91 6.53 7.96 8.00
CA GLU A 91 6.86 9.38 8.00
C GLU A 91 5.65 10.24 8.42
N CYS A 92 4.45 9.90 7.92
CA CYS A 92 3.21 10.58 8.29
C CYS A 92 2.94 10.53 9.80
N LEU A 93 3.28 9.41 10.45
CA LEU A 93 3.10 9.19 11.90
C LEU A 93 4.32 9.63 12.73
N GLY A 94 5.24 10.40 12.17
CA GLY A 94 6.38 10.98 12.90
C GLY A 94 7.67 10.17 12.84
N GLY A 95 7.86 9.32 11.82
CA GLY A 95 9.11 8.59 11.57
C GLY A 95 9.24 7.31 12.38
N LEU A 96 8.16 6.52 12.46
CA LEU A 96 8.17 5.24 13.15
C LEU A 96 9.06 4.21 12.42
N PRO A 97 9.58 3.16 13.08
CA PRO A 97 10.30 2.12 12.36
C PRO A 97 9.41 1.40 11.33
N ASP A 98 9.81 1.40 10.06
CA ASP A 98 9.02 0.82 8.95
C ASP A 98 8.82 -0.69 9.07
N TYR A 99 9.80 -1.38 9.68
CA TYR A 99 9.84 -2.83 9.75
C TYR A 99 10.07 -3.31 11.17
N GLN A 100 9.24 -4.24 11.60
CA GLN A 100 9.51 -5.06 12.77
C GLN A 100 10.21 -6.35 12.31
N ARG A 101 11.46 -6.54 12.72
CA ARG A 101 12.16 -7.83 12.55
C ARG A 101 12.18 -8.57 13.87
N VAL A 102 11.43 -9.66 13.94
CA VAL A 102 11.37 -10.53 15.12
C VAL A 102 12.39 -11.68 15.08
N LYS A 103 13.10 -11.86 13.96
CA LYS A 103 14.17 -12.86 13.79
C LYS A 103 15.31 -12.31 12.93
N SER A 104 16.50 -12.90 13.11
CA SER A 104 17.63 -12.72 12.20
C SER A 104 17.26 -13.13 10.77
N ARG A 105 17.92 -12.53 9.78
CA ARG A 105 17.78 -12.91 8.36
C ARG A 105 18.00 -14.43 8.22
N GLY A 106 17.08 -15.12 7.54
CA GLY A 106 17.26 -16.54 7.20
C GLY A 106 18.45 -16.74 6.24
N GLU A 107 18.96 -17.97 6.19
CA GLU A 107 19.99 -18.33 5.21
C GLU A 107 19.45 -18.13 3.78
N THR A 108 20.32 -17.68 2.87
CA THR A 108 19.95 -17.53 1.46
C THR A 108 19.62 -18.90 0.88
N ASP A 109 18.53 -19.02 0.13
CA ASP A 109 18.18 -20.26 -0.57
C ASP A 109 19.36 -20.77 -1.41
N VAL A 110 19.62 -22.07 -1.32
CA VAL A 110 20.69 -22.71 -2.09
C VAL A 110 20.31 -22.61 -3.57
N LYS A 111 21.18 -21.98 -4.38
CA LYS A 111 21.04 -22.02 -5.84
C LYS A 111 21.23 -23.47 -6.28
N ILE A 112 20.15 -24.14 -6.66
CA ILE A 112 20.23 -25.40 -7.38
C ILE A 112 20.68 -25.06 -8.80
N GLU A 113 21.97 -25.19 -9.07
CA GLU A 113 22.46 -25.30 -10.45
C GLU A 113 22.03 -26.66 -10.99
N ILE A 114 20.94 -26.68 -11.75
CA ILE A 114 20.59 -27.84 -12.56
C ILE A 114 21.65 -27.92 -13.67
N ALA A 115 22.67 -28.76 -13.46
CA ALA A 115 23.58 -29.15 -14.52
C ALA A 115 22.75 -29.87 -15.60
N ARG A 116 22.45 -29.18 -16.71
CA ARG A 116 21.91 -29.82 -17.90
C ARG A 116 23.02 -30.70 -18.48
N SER A 117 22.94 -32.00 -18.26
CA SER A 117 23.73 -32.96 -19.04
C SER A 117 23.25 -32.90 -20.48
N VAL A 118 24.02 -32.26 -21.35
CA VAL A 118 23.86 -32.39 -22.80
C VAL A 118 24.41 -33.76 -23.18
N SER A 119 23.52 -34.69 -23.53
CA SER A 119 23.92 -35.91 -24.25
C SER A 119 24.37 -35.51 -25.65
N PRO A 120 25.51 -36.00 -26.17
CA PRO A 120 25.82 -35.85 -27.58
C PRO A 120 24.84 -36.71 -28.40
N ASP A 121 24.24 -36.11 -29.44
CA ASP A 121 23.48 -36.84 -30.45
C ASP A 121 24.36 -37.92 -31.12
N PRO A 122 23.86 -39.16 -31.28
CA PRO A 122 24.46 -40.09 -32.22
C PRO A 122 23.96 -39.78 -33.64
N HIS A 123 24.91 -39.80 -34.57
CA HIS A 123 24.79 -39.57 -36.01
C HIS A 123 23.61 -40.24 -36.71
#